data_AF-A0AAW1G6W5-F1
#
_entry.id   AF-A0AAW1G6W5-F1
#
_cell.length_a   1.000
_cell.length_b   1.000
_cell.length_c   1.000
_cell.angle_alpha   90.00
_cell.angle_beta   90.00
_cell.angle_gamma   90.00
#
_symmetry.space_group_name_H-M   'P 1'
#
loop_
_entity.id
_entity.type
_entity.pdbx_description
1 polymer ?
#
loop_
_entity_poly.entity_id
_entity_poly.type
_entity_poly.pdbx_seq_one_letter_code
_entity_poly.pdbx_strand_id
1 'polypeptide(L)'
;MKRTIFSVVSGLKARSVAISCCVLLIVSLTLYLSLMKNIFPADYLPVAKDKLLRQSINLDNTLNFGARPQVQTITSWKAPIIWEGMFNPNLFDQKHIQSQSSVALTVFAVGKYLDVYLGNFITSAEKHFMLGLQVTYYVFTDQADKVPIIELGPRRSLKVIQVEKHSRWQDISMMRMKTISEAIESEIRPHCNYVFCFDVDQEFKGRFGSEALGDSVALLHAGYFNVPKDKFTYDRNPKSKAYMETGDYYYHAAIFGGLCDNVKDLADYCFLGIMEDKLNNVEALWHDESHLNKYFWLHKPSRLVSPEYCWNPGMNDERDIKVIRLIWAPKYYDKLRTR
;
A
#
# COMPACT_ATOMS: atom_id res chain seq x y z
N MET A 1 -52.71 -35.05 -42.10
CA MET A 1 -52.30 -33.64 -42.32
C MET A 1 -52.83 -32.64 -41.27
N LYS A 2 -53.17 -33.05 -40.03
CA LYS A 2 -53.70 -32.13 -38.96
C LYS A 2 -52.83 -32.00 -37.70
N ARG A 3 -51.79 -32.84 -37.50
CA ARG A 3 -50.92 -32.79 -36.31
C ARG A 3 -49.71 -31.84 -36.43
N THR A 4 -49.26 -31.52 -37.64
CA THR A 4 -48.07 -30.67 -37.85
C THR A 4 -48.36 -29.17 -37.67
N ILE A 5 -49.61 -28.73 -37.90
CA ILE A 5 -50.00 -27.31 -37.84
C ILE A 5 -50.15 -26.82 -36.38
N PHE A 6 -50.64 -27.67 -35.46
CA PHE A 6 -50.81 -27.29 -34.06
C PHE A 6 -49.47 -27.07 -33.31
N SER A 7 -48.43 -27.83 -33.65
CA SER A 7 -47.09 -27.69 -33.07
C SER A 7 -46.44 -26.34 -33.44
N VAL A 8 -46.52 -25.95 -34.72
CA VAL A 8 -45.96 -24.68 -35.23
C VAL A 8 -46.67 -23.47 -34.61
N VAL A 9 -48.00 -23.50 -34.51
CA VAL A 9 -48.79 -22.40 -33.91
C VAL A 9 -48.51 -22.25 -32.41
N SER A 10 -48.25 -23.34 -31.68
CA SER A 10 -47.88 -23.29 -30.26
C SER A 10 -46.47 -22.73 -30.02
N GLY A 11 -45.50 -23.07 -30.88
CA GLY A 11 -44.13 -22.53 -30.82
C GLY A 11 -44.03 -21.05 -31.20
N LEU A 12 -44.85 -20.58 -32.14
CA LEU A 12 -44.95 -19.16 -32.49
C LEU A 12 -45.55 -18.32 -31.36
N LYS A 13 -46.59 -18.83 -30.67
CA LYS A 13 -47.17 -18.15 -29.48
C LYS A 13 -46.20 -18.09 -28.30
N ALA A 14 -45.44 -19.16 -28.05
CA ALA A 14 -44.43 -19.16 -26.98
C ALA A 14 -43.28 -18.17 -27.26
N ARG A 15 -42.82 -18.09 -28.52
CA ARG A 15 -41.80 -17.11 -28.95
C ARG A 15 -42.32 -15.68 -28.89
N SER A 16 -43.56 -15.41 -29.28
CA SER A 16 -44.14 -14.07 -29.18
C SER A 16 -44.31 -13.62 -27.72
N VAL A 17 -44.69 -14.53 -26.82
CA VAL A 17 -44.77 -14.25 -25.37
C VAL A 17 -43.40 -13.98 -24.77
N ALA A 18 -42.38 -14.78 -25.12
CA ALA A 18 -41.00 -14.56 -24.65
C ALA A 18 -40.42 -13.22 -25.14
N ILE A 19 -40.65 -12.86 -26.41
CA ILE A 19 -40.24 -11.56 -26.96
C ILE A 19 -40.98 -10.42 -26.25
N SER A 20 -42.28 -10.57 -26.01
CA SER A 20 -43.07 -9.56 -25.30
C SER A 20 -42.59 -9.38 -23.85
N CYS A 21 -42.25 -10.46 -23.14
CA CYS A 21 -41.65 -10.40 -21.80
C CYS A 21 -40.26 -9.75 -21.80
N CYS A 22 -39.40 -10.03 -22.78
CA CYS A 22 -38.10 -9.37 -22.91
C CYS A 22 -38.25 -7.88 -23.20
N VAL A 23 -39.18 -7.49 -24.06
CA VAL A 23 -39.48 -6.07 -24.34
C VAL A 23 -40.01 -5.39 -23.08
N LEU A 24 -40.90 -6.02 -22.32
CA LEU A 24 -41.40 -5.50 -21.04
C LEU A 24 -40.30 -5.35 -19.99
N LEU A 25 -39.34 -6.30 -19.92
CA LEU A 25 -38.18 -6.21 -19.02
C LEU A 25 -37.21 -5.09 -19.44
N ILE A 26 -36.99 -4.90 -20.74
CA ILE A 26 -36.16 -3.81 -21.24
C ILE A 26 -36.84 -2.47 -20.97
N VAL A 27 -38.15 -2.37 -21.19
CA VAL A 27 -38.94 -1.16 -20.90
C VAL A 27 -38.99 -0.89 -19.39
N SER A 28 -39.12 -1.90 -18.54
CA SER A 28 -39.09 -1.70 -17.08
C SER A 28 -37.71 -1.30 -16.60
N LEU A 29 -36.64 -1.86 -17.18
CA LEU A 29 -35.27 -1.48 -16.87
C LEU A 29 -34.94 -0.07 -17.35
N THR A 30 -35.41 0.35 -18.52
CA THR A 30 -35.22 1.73 -19.01
C THR A 30 -36.05 2.73 -18.22
N LEU A 31 -37.28 2.39 -17.82
CA LEU A 31 -38.06 3.21 -16.89
C LEU A 31 -37.41 3.29 -15.51
N TYR A 32 -36.87 2.18 -14.99
CA TYR A 32 -36.13 2.16 -13.73
C TYR A 32 -34.87 3.03 -13.81
N LEU A 33 -34.07 2.91 -14.88
CA LEU A 33 -32.90 3.75 -15.11
C LEU A 33 -33.26 5.23 -15.29
N SER A 34 -34.38 5.53 -15.95
CA SER A 34 -34.90 6.89 -16.11
C SER A 34 -35.40 7.46 -14.79
N LEU A 35 -36.10 6.66 -13.98
CA LEU A 35 -36.53 7.01 -12.64
C LEU A 35 -35.32 7.24 -11.72
N MET A 36 -34.29 6.40 -11.81
CA MET A 36 -33.03 6.58 -11.09
C MET A 36 -32.30 7.86 -11.50
N LYS A 37 -32.34 8.24 -12.79
CA LYS A 37 -31.83 9.56 -13.25
C LYS A 37 -32.64 10.76 -12.74
N ASN A 38 -33.93 10.58 -12.46
CA ASN A 38 -34.80 11.63 -11.93
C ASN A 38 -34.76 11.72 -10.39
N ILE A 39 -34.52 10.60 -9.70
CA ILE A 39 -34.34 10.53 -8.23
C ILE A 39 -32.92 10.95 -7.84
N PHE A 40 -31.93 10.68 -8.69
CA PHE A 40 -30.56 11.17 -8.58
C PHE A 40 -30.27 12.13 -9.75
N PRO A 41 -30.68 13.41 -9.66
CA PRO A 41 -30.19 14.41 -10.59
C PRO A 41 -28.67 14.33 -10.64
N ALA A 42 -28.08 14.39 -11.83
CA ALA A 42 -26.63 14.43 -12.03
C ALA A 42 -25.94 15.61 -11.29
N ASP A 43 -26.73 16.50 -10.69
CA ASP A 43 -26.33 17.65 -9.89
C ASP A 43 -26.27 17.38 -8.37
N TYR A 44 -26.41 16.12 -7.92
CA TYR A 44 -26.09 15.68 -6.55
C TYR A 44 -24.84 14.82 -6.46
N LEU A 45 -23.92 14.93 -7.43
CA LEU A 45 -22.51 14.80 -7.07
C LEU A 45 -22.23 15.96 -6.10
N PRO A 46 -21.74 15.71 -4.88
CA PRO A 46 -21.21 16.82 -4.09
C PRO A 46 -20.16 17.47 -4.97
N VAL A 47 -20.48 18.67 -5.47
CA VAL A 47 -19.53 19.60 -6.05
C VAL A 47 -18.32 19.49 -5.16
N ALA A 48 -17.24 18.96 -5.74
CA ALA A 48 -15.98 18.74 -5.05
C ALA A 48 -15.57 20.07 -4.44
N LYS A 49 -15.98 20.27 -3.18
CA LYS A 49 -15.58 21.39 -2.34
C LYS A 49 -14.08 21.23 -2.23
N ASP A 50 -13.35 22.02 -3.02
CA ASP A 50 -11.90 22.13 -3.01
C ASP A 50 -11.20 20.86 -2.52
N LYS A 51 -11.11 19.84 -3.38
CA LYS A 51 -10.01 18.88 -3.24
C LYS A 51 -8.75 19.68 -3.59
N LEU A 52 -8.30 20.49 -2.64
CA LEU A 52 -7.03 21.18 -2.67
C LEU A 52 -6.03 20.04 -2.82
N LEU A 53 -5.60 19.80 -4.06
CA LEU A 53 -4.79 18.66 -4.42
C LEU A 53 -3.54 18.79 -3.55
N ARG A 54 -3.44 17.96 -2.51
CA ARG A 54 -2.30 18.00 -1.59
C ARG A 54 -1.11 17.54 -2.42
N GLN A 55 -0.36 18.50 -2.96
CA GLN A 55 0.83 18.23 -3.74
C GLN A 55 1.96 17.89 -2.79
N SER A 56 2.77 16.88 -3.14
CA SER A 56 3.99 16.66 -2.39
C SER A 56 4.96 17.81 -2.57
N ILE A 57 5.83 17.99 -1.57
CA ILE A 57 6.92 18.95 -1.66
C ILE A 57 8.01 18.33 -2.54
N ASN A 58 8.26 18.94 -3.70
CA ASN A 58 9.34 18.49 -4.58
C ASN A 58 10.64 19.27 -4.30
N LEU A 59 11.67 18.54 -3.87
CA LEU A 59 13.03 19.06 -3.64
C LEU A 59 14.07 18.30 -4.48
N ASP A 60 13.66 17.63 -5.55
CA ASP A 60 14.52 16.71 -6.30
C ASP A 60 15.66 17.44 -7.01
N ASN A 61 15.44 18.71 -7.37
CA ASN A 61 16.48 19.58 -7.93
C ASN A 61 17.61 19.92 -6.93
N THR A 62 17.42 19.65 -5.64
CA THR A 62 18.43 19.86 -4.58
C THR A 62 19.23 18.60 -4.27
N LEU A 63 18.86 17.45 -4.87
CA LEU A 63 19.56 16.18 -4.68
C LEU A 63 20.87 16.14 -5.46
N ASN A 64 21.94 15.68 -4.81
CA ASN A 64 23.21 15.38 -5.46
C ASN A 64 23.23 13.95 -6.00
N PHE A 65 22.74 13.77 -7.24
CA PHE A 65 22.71 12.46 -7.90
C PHE A 65 24.11 11.85 -8.14
N GLY A 66 25.18 12.65 -8.11
CA GLY A 66 26.56 12.20 -8.25
C GLY A 66 27.23 11.79 -6.94
N ALA A 67 26.57 11.95 -5.78
CA ALA A 67 27.17 11.64 -4.46
C ALA A 67 27.44 10.15 -4.23
N ARG A 68 26.82 9.28 -5.04
CA ARG A 68 26.85 7.82 -4.89
C ARG A 68 27.15 7.14 -6.24
N PRO A 69 28.36 7.31 -6.80
CA PRO A 69 28.69 6.83 -8.15
C PRO A 69 28.66 5.30 -8.29
N GLN A 70 28.68 4.56 -7.18
CA GLN A 70 28.67 3.10 -7.15
C GLN A 70 27.26 2.48 -7.24
N VAL A 71 26.20 3.27 -7.07
CA VAL A 71 24.80 2.81 -7.12
C VAL A 71 23.96 3.68 -8.03
N GLN A 72 22.84 3.13 -8.49
CA GLN A 72 21.86 3.92 -9.21
C GLN A 72 21.15 4.90 -8.25
N THR A 73 21.14 6.18 -8.61
CA THR A 73 20.54 7.27 -7.82
C THR A 73 19.28 7.88 -8.45
N ILE A 74 18.99 7.54 -9.70
CA ILE A 74 17.82 8.00 -10.45
C ILE A 74 17.29 6.88 -11.36
N THR A 75 15.97 6.73 -11.44
CA THR A 75 15.32 5.73 -12.29
C THR A 75 15.22 6.19 -13.75
N SER A 76 14.84 5.27 -14.65
CA SER A 76 14.58 5.60 -16.06
C SER A 76 13.41 6.57 -16.27
N TRP A 77 12.48 6.66 -15.30
CA TRP A 77 11.37 7.62 -15.29
C TRP A 77 11.66 8.85 -14.42
N LYS A 78 12.92 9.10 -14.07
CA LYS A 78 13.41 10.29 -13.34
C LYS A 78 12.98 10.39 -11.87
N ALA A 79 12.54 9.31 -11.24
CA ALA A 79 12.36 9.30 -9.78
C ALA A 79 13.71 9.14 -9.07
N PRO A 80 13.98 9.87 -7.98
CA PRO A 80 15.18 9.66 -7.19
C PRO A 80 15.12 8.34 -6.41
N ILE A 81 16.28 7.70 -6.27
CA ILE A 81 16.52 6.61 -5.32
C ILE A 81 17.31 7.22 -4.16
N ILE A 82 16.69 7.31 -2.98
CA ILE A 82 17.25 8.04 -1.84
C ILE A 82 18.31 7.19 -1.13
N TRP A 83 19.54 7.65 -1.25
CA TRP A 83 20.72 7.13 -0.58
C TRP A 83 21.34 8.20 0.31
N GLU A 84 22.00 7.78 1.39
CA GLU A 84 22.79 8.63 2.28
C GLU A 84 23.84 9.42 1.50
N GLY A 85 23.99 10.71 1.83
CA GLY A 85 24.87 11.66 1.14
C GLY A 85 24.25 12.38 -0.07
N MET A 86 23.05 12.02 -0.53
CA MET A 86 22.41 12.70 -1.67
C MET A 86 21.64 13.98 -1.31
N PHE A 87 21.25 14.15 -0.04
CA PHE A 87 20.30 15.19 0.38
C PHE A 87 20.83 15.98 1.58
N ASN A 88 20.34 17.21 1.75
CA ASN A 88 20.56 17.99 2.97
C ASN A 88 19.36 17.79 3.92
N PRO A 89 19.51 17.05 5.04
CA PRO A 89 18.39 16.73 5.92
C PRO A 89 17.69 17.97 6.50
N ASN A 90 18.46 19.02 6.82
CA ASN A 90 17.91 20.24 7.40
C ASN A 90 17.03 21.00 6.40
N LEU A 91 17.41 21.02 5.12
CA LEU A 91 16.62 21.65 4.07
C LEU A 91 15.27 20.95 3.89
N PHE A 92 15.29 19.62 3.81
CA PHE A 92 14.08 18.81 3.69
C PHE A 92 13.15 19.02 4.90
N ASP A 93 13.69 18.93 6.12
CA ASP A 93 12.90 19.12 7.34
C ASP A 93 12.31 20.52 7.42
N GLN A 94 13.10 21.57 7.15
CA GLN A 94 12.61 22.95 7.17
C GLN A 94 11.47 23.16 6.19
N LYS A 95 11.55 22.61 4.98
CA LYS A 95 10.50 22.75 3.97
C LYS A 95 9.22 22.04 4.38
N HIS A 96 9.32 20.80 4.88
CA HIS A 96 8.16 20.07 5.37
C HIS A 96 7.53 20.71 6.62
N ILE A 97 8.33 21.27 7.52
CA ILE A 97 7.85 22.02 8.69
C ILE A 97 7.10 23.29 8.25
N GLN A 98 7.68 24.07 7.33
CA GLN A 98 7.07 25.29 6.80
C GLN A 98 5.72 25.02 6.11
N SER A 99 5.64 23.92 5.37
CA SER A 99 4.41 23.46 4.73
C SER A 99 3.48 22.67 5.66
N GLN A 100 3.80 22.60 6.96
CA GLN A 100 3.01 21.92 7.99
C GLN A 100 2.67 20.46 7.63
N SER A 101 3.63 19.73 7.06
CA SER A 101 3.45 18.33 6.69
C SER A 101 3.15 17.47 7.91
N SER A 102 2.12 16.64 7.80
CA SER A 102 1.74 15.62 8.78
C SER A 102 1.80 14.22 8.17
N VAL A 103 2.30 13.27 8.97
CA VAL A 103 2.60 11.90 8.52
C VAL A 103 1.89 10.88 9.42
N ALA A 104 1.10 10.00 8.82
CA ALA A 104 0.63 8.79 9.47
C ALA A 104 1.66 7.67 9.32
N LEU A 105 1.90 6.94 10.40
CA LEU A 105 2.60 5.66 10.35
C LEU A 105 1.59 4.56 10.67
N THR A 106 1.32 3.66 9.71
CA THR A 106 0.48 2.48 9.94
C THR A 106 1.35 1.26 10.23
N VAL A 107 0.95 0.48 11.24
CA VAL A 107 1.66 -0.75 11.62
C VAL A 107 0.67 -1.79 12.14
N PHE A 108 0.83 -3.04 11.69
CA PHE A 108 -0.01 -4.16 12.10
C PHE A 108 0.71 -5.02 13.13
N ALA A 109 0.09 -5.19 14.29
CA ALA A 109 0.61 -5.94 15.42
C ALA A 109 -0.46 -6.93 15.90
N VAL A 110 -0.66 -8.02 15.15
CA VAL A 110 -1.72 -9.01 15.39
C VAL A 110 -1.15 -10.26 16.09
N GLY A 111 -1.86 -10.76 17.08
CA GLY A 111 -1.47 -11.93 17.86
C GLY A 111 -0.18 -11.68 18.65
N LYS A 112 0.77 -12.62 18.58
CA LYS A 112 2.04 -12.54 19.33
C LYS A 112 3.02 -11.50 18.78
N TYR A 113 2.76 -10.95 17.59
CA TYR A 113 3.60 -9.87 17.04
C TYR A 113 3.50 -8.59 17.87
N LEU A 114 2.37 -8.36 18.55
CA LEU A 114 2.19 -7.24 19.47
C LEU A 114 3.20 -7.27 20.61
N ASP A 115 3.22 -8.38 21.36
CA ASP A 115 4.07 -8.51 22.55
C ASP A 115 5.56 -8.48 22.20
N VAL A 116 5.93 -8.99 21.02
CA VAL A 116 7.34 -9.20 20.66
C VAL A 116 7.97 -7.98 20.00
N TYR A 117 7.22 -7.23 19.18
CA TYR A 117 7.83 -6.20 18.33
C TYR A 117 7.30 -4.79 18.55
N LEU A 118 6.02 -4.61 18.90
CA LEU A 118 5.38 -3.29 18.85
C LEU A 118 6.08 -2.26 19.76
N GLY A 119 6.42 -2.65 20.99
CA GLY A 119 7.09 -1.76 21.94
C GLY A 119 8.41 -1.21 21.42
N ASN A 120 9.28 -2.10 20.90
CA ASN A 120 10.58 -1.72 20.35
C ASN A 120 10.43 -0.92 19.04
N PHE A 121 9.47 -1.30 18.20
CA PHE A 121 9.19 -0.60 16.95
C PHE A 121 8.80 0.86 17.20
N ILE A 122 7.81 1.13 18.05
CA ILE A 122 7.36 2.50 18.34
C ILE A 122 8.44 3.28 19.11
N THR A 123 9.09 2.67 20.10
CA THR A 123 10.15 3.34 20.89
C THR A 123 11.35 3.74 20.01
N SER A 124 11.70 2.92 19.03
CA SER A 124 12.76 3.25 18.07
C SER A 124 12.30 4.28 17.04
N ALA A 125 11.05 4.21 16.56
CA ALA A 125 10.45 5.22 15.69
C ALA A 125 10.43 6.61 16.35
N GLU A 126 10.18 6.69 17.66
CA GLU A 126 10.24 7.93 18.42
C GLU A 126 11.60 8.64 18.30
N LYS A 127 12.69 7.86 18.19
CA LYS A 127 14.06 8.40 18.11
C LYS A 127 14.48 8.82 16.70
N HIS A 128 13.76 8.37 15.67
CA HIS A 128 14.33 8.34 14.31
C HIS A 128 13.38 8.72 13.18
N PHE A 129 12.07 8.49 13.33
CA PHE A 129 11.09 8.67 12.27
C PHE A 129 10.57 10.11 12.26
N MET A 130 10.73 10.80 11.13
CA MET A 130 10.12 12.12 10.82
C MET A 130 10.30 13.15 11.94
N LEU A 131 11.48 13.18 12.56
CA LEU A 131 11.77 14.10 13.67
C LEU A 131 11.47 15.55 13.27
N GLY A 132 10.68 16.23 14.09
CA GLY A 132 10.29 17.63 13.84
C GLY A 132 9.00 17.79 13.03
N LEU A 133 8.43 16.73 12.45
CA LEU A 133 7.10 16.74 11.82
C LEU A 133 6.01 16.27 12.78
N GLN A 134 4.75 16.52 12.42
CA GLN A 134 3.62 15.92 13.12
C GLN A 134 3.48 14.46 12.70
N VAL A 135 3.45 13.55 13.67
CA VAL A 135 3.34 12.11 13.43
C VAL A 135 2.17 11.52 14.20
N THR A 136 1.34 10.72 13.53
CA THR A 136 0.32 9.90 14.20
C THR A 136 0.59 8.44 13.91
N TYR A 137 0.82 7.65 14.95
CA TYR A 137 0.92 6.19 14.85
C TYR A 137 -0.49 5.59 14.84
N TYR A 138 -0.78 4.79 13.82
CA TYR A 138 -2.00 4.00 13.71
C TYR A 138 -1.63 2.54 13.89
N VAL A 139 -1.90 2.02 15.09
CA VAL A 139 -1.60 0.63 15.47
C VAL A 139 -2.83 -0.22 15.25
N PHE A 140 -2.75 -1.15 14.30
CA PHE A 140 -3.81 -2.11 14.00
C PHE A 140 -3.55 -3.41 14.76
N THR A 141 -4.46 -3.82 15.64
CA THR A 141 -4.28 -5.02 16.47
C THR A 141 -5.60 -5.70 16.83
N ASP A 142 -5.55 -7.01 17.09
CA ASP A 142 -6.63 -7.80 17.67
C ASP A 142 -6.71 -7.69 19.20
N GLN A 143 -5.75 -7.03 19.85
CA GLN A 143 -5.63 -6.94 21.31
C GLN A 143 -5.37 -5.50 21.75
N ALA A 144 -6.32 -4.58 21.49
CA ALA A 144 -6.17 -3.15 21.79
C ALA A 144 -5.75 -2.87 23.25
N ASP A 145 -6.34 -3.59 24.21
CA ASP A 145 -6.05 -3.40 25.64
C ASP A 145 -4.61 -3.77 26.05
N LYS A 146 -3.87 -4.47 25.17
CA LYS A 146 -2.47 -4.86 25.42
C LYS A 146 -1.46 -3.92 24.79
N VAL A 147 -1.89 -2.92 24.02
CA VAL A 147 -0.97 -1.95 23.42
C VAL A 147 -0.22 -1.23 24.56
N PRO A 148 1.12 -1.26 24.57
CA PRO A 148 1.89 -0.66 25.65
C PRO A 148 1.68 0.85 25.72
N ILE A 149 1.66 1.39 26.94
CA ILE A 149 1.70 2.84 27.15
C ILE A 149 3.14 3.30 26.87
N ILE A 150 3.30 4.09 25.80
CA ILE A 150 4.60 4.62 25.37
C ILE A 150 4.53 6.14 25.47
N GLU A 151 5.52 6.75 26.12
CA GLU A 151 5.67 8.20 26.14
C GLU A 151 6.06 8.69 24.75
N LEU A 152 5.24 9.57 24.17
CA LEU A 152 5.45 10.12 22.85
C LEU A 152 5.98 11.54 22.93
N GLY A 153 6.88 11.89 22.01
CA GLY A 153 7.39 13.24 21.88
C GLY A 153 6.33 14.28 21.48
N PRO A 154 6.69 15.57 21.50
CA PRO A 154 5.77 16.64 21.13
C PRO A 154 5.27 16.49 19.68
N ARG A 155 3.99 16.81 19.45
CA ARG A 155 3.29 16.68 18.15
C ARG A 155 3.22 15.25 17.63
N ARG A 156 3.25 14.27 18.55
CA ARG A 156 3.08 12.86 18.24
C ARG A 156 1.90 12.31 18.99
N SER A 157 1.17 11.40 18.35
CA SER A 157 0.01 10.75 18.94
C SER A 157 -0.06 9.30 18.47
N LEU A 158 -0.70 8.44 19.27
CA LEU A 158 -0.93 7.05 18.93
C LEU A 158 -2.43 6.77 19.00
N LYS A 159 -2.96 6.21 17.92
CA LYS A 159 -4.34 5.73 17.81
C LYS A 159 -4.30 4.22 17.61
N VAL A 160 -5.07 3.51 18.43
CA VAL A 160 -5.25 2.06 18.31
C VAL A 160 -6.52 1.80 17.51
N ILE A 161 -6.43 0.98 16.46
CA ILE A 161 -7.56 0.51 15.67
C ILE A 161 -7.67 -0.99 15.88
N GLN A 162 -8.77 -1.40 16.51
CA GLN A 162 -9.08 -2.81 16.70
C GLN A 162 -9.40 -3.46 15.34
N VAL A 163 -8.76 -4.59 15.05
CA VAL A 163 -8.99 -5.40 13.85
C VAL A 163 -9.27 -6.84 14.22
N GLU A 164 -9.91 -7.57 13.32
CA GLU A 164 -10.13 -9.00 13.49
C GLU A 164 -8.85 -9.79 13.21
N LYS A 165 -8.62 -10.86 13.99
CA LYS A 165 -7.55 -11.80 13.72
C LYS A 165 -8.04 -12.86 12.71
N HIS A 166 -7.43 -12.89 11.54
CA HIS A 166 -7.61 -13.98 10.59
C HIS A 166 -6.87 -15.26 11.04
N SER A 167 -7.32 -16.42 10.57
CA SER A 167 -6.76 -17.72 10.96
C SER A 167 -5.37 -17.97 10.36
N ARG A 168 -5.13 -17.58 9.11
CA ARG A 168 -3.84 -17.74 8.42
C ARG A 168 -3.02 -16.47 8.48
N TRP A 169 -1.70 -16.59 8.69
CA TRP A 169 -0.80 -15.43 8.66
C TRP A 169 -0.75 -14.76 7.28
N GLN A 170 -0.93 -15.53 6.20
CA GLN A 170 -1.05 -15.01 4.84
C GLN A 170 -2.24 -14.07 4.71
N ASP A 171 -3.38 -14.45 5.27
CA ASP A 171 -4.59 -13.62 5.24
C ASP A 171 -4.42 -12.36 6.09
N ILE A 172 -3.74 -12.45 7.25
CA ILE A 172 -3.38 -11.27 8.04
C ILE A 172 -2.51 -10.30 7.21
N SER A 173 -1.50 -10.81 6.49
CA SER A 173 -0.63 -10.00 5.63
C SER A 173 -1.42 -9.36 4.49
N MET A 174 -2.21 -10.14 3.75
CA MET A 174 -2.95 -9.68 2.59
C MET A 174 -4.10 -8.72 2.93
N MET A 175 -4.83 -8.98 4.01
CA MET A 175 -5.97 -8.15 4.42
C MET A 175 -5.56 -6.78 4.96
N ARG A 176 -4.26 -6.56 5.26
CA ARG A 176 -3.73 -5.25 5.59
C ARG A 176 -4.09 -4.20 4.54
N MET A 177 -4.12 -4.58 3.25
CA MET A 177 -4.38 -3.65 2.15
C MET A 177 -5.80 -3.08 2.23
N LYS A 178 -6.80 -3.92 2.52
CA LYS A 178 -8.18 -3.48 2.79
C LYS A 178 -8.23 -2.52 3.96
N THR A 179 -7.66 -2.93 5.10
CA THR A 179 -7.71 -2.14 6.34
C THR A 179 -6.98 -0.80 6.20
N ILE A 180 -5.84 -0.76 5.50
CA ILE A 180 -5.11 0.48 5.20
C ILE A 180 -5.98 1.40 4.35
N SER A 181 -6.60 0.90 3.28
CA SER A 181 -7.47 1.69 2.41
C SER A 181 -8.65 2.29 3.19
N GLU A 182 -9.34 1.47 3.99
CA GLU A 182 -10.47 1.89 4.82
C GLU A 182 -10.05 2.94 5.86
N ALA A 183 -8.93 2.71 6.56
CA ALA A 183 -8.41 3.66 7.54
C ALA A 183 -7.93 4.96 6.91
N ILE A 184 -7.38 4.92 5.69
CA ILE A 184 -7.05 6.13 4.93
C ILE A 184 -8.31 6.95 4.67
N GLU A 185 -9.36 6.28 4.19
CA GLU A 185 -10.63 6.91 3.85
C GLU A 185 -11.28 7.59 5.05
N SER A 186 -11.41 6.85 6.17
CA SER A 186 -12.19 7.27 7.33
C SER A 186 -11.42 8.08 8.37
N GLU A 187 -10.14 7.78 8.63
CA GLU A 187 -9.43 8.31 9.80
C GLU A 187 -8.11 9.03 9.54
N ILE A 188 -7.35 8.63 8.52
CA ILE A 188 -6.00 9.17 8.32
C ILE A 188 -6.03 10.43 7.46
N ARG A 189 -6.68 10.38 6.29
CA ARG A 189 -6.67 11.47 5.31
C ARG A 189 -7.22 12.80 5.84
N PRO A 190 -8.21 12.86 6.75
CA PRO A 190 -8.62 14.12 7.35
C PRO A 190 -7.50 14.84 8.10
N HIS A 191 -6.53 14.11 8.66
CA HIS A 191 -5.52 14.65 9.58
C HIS A 191 -4.09 14.62 9.03
N CYS A 192 -3.78 13.71 8.10
CA CYS A 192 -2.42 13.47 7.61
C CYS A 192 -2.31 13.79 6.11
N ASN A 193 -1.21 14.43 5.70
CA ASN A 193 -0.90 14.59 4.27
C ASN A 193 -0.36 13.28 3.69
N TYR A 194 0.58 12.67 4.40
CA TYR A 194 1.28 11.47 3.98
C TYR A 194 0.95 10.29 4.88
N VAL A 195 1.14 9.09 4.35
CA VAL A 195 1.10 7.85 5.12
C VAL A 195 2.28 6.96 4.71
N PHE A 196 2.91 6.34 5.70
CA PHE A 196 3.84 5.23 5.52
C PHE A 196 3.27 4.00 6.20
N CYS A 197 3.36 2.87 5.50
CA CYS A 197 2.92 1.57 6.00
C CYS A 197 4.15 0.71 6.26
N PHE A 198 4.25 0.18 7.48
CA PHE A 198 5.39 -0.63 7.93
C PHE A 198 4.96 -2.02 8.39
N ASP A 199 5.86 -2.98 8.23
CA ASP A 199 5.85 -4.19 9.04
C ASP A 199 6.34 -3.89 10.46
N VAL A 200 5.75 -4.54 11.46
CA VAL A 200 6.11 -4.30 12.87
C VAL A 200 7.44 -4.96 13.27
N ASP A 201 7.87 -6.01 12.56
CA ASP A 201 9.03 -6.84 12.93
C ASP A 201 10.37 -6.26 12.44
N GLN A 202 10.54 -4.97 12.72
CA GLN A 202 11.64 -4.09 12.32
C GLN A 202 12.00 -3.14 13.47
N GLU A 203 13.19 -2.52 13.41
CA GLU A 203 13.63 -1.55 14.41
C GLU A 203 14.38 -0.38 13.74
N PHE A 204 14.05 0.86 14.12
CA PHE A 204 14.76 2.05 13.65
C PHE A 204 16.12 2.17 14.34
N LYS A 205 17.17 2.34 13.55
CA LYS A 205 18.56 2.48 14.01
C LYS A 205 19.19 3.81 13.64
N GLY A 206 18.57 4.54 12.71
CA GLY A 206 19.05 5.82 12.23
C GLY A 206 17.93 6.64 11.64
N ARG A 207 18.24 7.89 11.29
CA ARG A 207 17.28 8.85 10.74
C ARG A 207 16.46 8.25 9.60
N PHE A 208 15.14 8.28 9.74
CA PHE A 208 14.17 8.07 8.66
C PHE A 208 13.37 9.37 8.54
N GLY A 209 13.88 10.32 7.75
CA GLY A 209 13.37 11.68 7.76
C GLY A 209 12.51 12.04 6.55
N SER A 210 12.22 13.34 6.46
CA SER A 210 11.36 13.91 5.42
C SER A 210 11.90 13.74 4.00
N GLU A 211 13.19 13.41 3.83
CA GLU A 211 13.79 13.02 2.55
C GLU A 211 13.14 11.80 1.89
N ALA A 212 12.45 10.97 2.67
CA ALA A 212 11.73 9.79 2.18
C ALA A 212 10.33 10.12 1.64
N LEU A 213 9.78 11.32 1.89
CA LEU A 213 8.43 11.70 1.49
C LEU A 213 8.33 11.99 -0.01
N GLY A 214 7.25 11.53 -0.66
CA GLY A 214 6.94 11.80 -2.06
C GLY A 214 5.48 11.47 -2.36
N ASP A 215 5.05 11.64 -3.61
CA ASP A 215 3.68 11.27 -4.02
C ASP A 215 3.42 9.77 -3.81
N SER A 216 4.34 8.91 -4.24
CA SER A 216 4.34 7.46 -4.03
C SER A 216 5.75 6.96 -3.78
N VAL A 217 5.93 6.18 -2.73
CA VAL A 217 7.23 5.78 -2.20
C VAL A 217 7.32 4.25 -2.17
N ALA A 218 8.35 3.72 -2.83
CA ALA A 218 8.65 2.29 -2.84
C ALA A 218 10.01 2.00 -2.21
N LEU A 219 10.10 0.95 -1.39
CA LEU A 219 11.36 0.45 -0.85
C LEU A 219 12.01 -0.55 -1.80
N LEU A 220 13.30 -0.36 -2.09
CA LEU A 220 14.11 -1.40 -2.75
C LEU A 220 14.42 -2.54 -1.78
N HIS A 221 14.11 -3.78 -2.19
CA HIS A 221 14.34 -4.94 -1.34
C HIS A 221 15.84 -5.23 -1.19
N ALA A 222 16.31 -5.33 0.06
CA ALA A 222 17.73 -5.56 0.38
C ALA A 222 18.30 -6.81 -0.29
N GLY A 223 17.54 -7.91 -0.35
CA GLY A 223 17.95 -9.14 -1.05
C GLY A 223 18.05 -9.07 -2.58
N TYR A 224 17.55 -8.00 -3.22
CA TYR A 224 17.40 -7.94 -4.67
C TYR A 224 17.94 -6.66 -5.35
N PHE A 225 18.33 -5.62 -4.61
CA PHE A 225 18.73 -4.34 -5.23
C PHE A 225 19.99 -4.42 -6.12
N ASN A 226 20.88 -5.37 -5.86
CA ASN A 226 22.16 -5.54 -6.56
C ASN A 226 22.27 -6.89 -7.31
N VAL A 227 21.17 -7.60 -7.49
CA VAL A 227 21.17 -8.89 -8.21
C VAL A 227 20.52 -8.75 -9.60
N PRO A 228 20.89 -9.62 -10.57
CA PRO A 228 20.26 -9.65 -11.87
C PRO A 228 18.73 -9.83 -11.81
N LYS A 229 17.99 -9.14 -12.69
CA LYS A 229 16.52 -9.09 -12.69
C LYS A 229 15.84 -10.44 -12.91
N ASP A 230 16.50 -11.38 -13.58
CA ASP A 230 16.04 -12.76 -13.77
C ASP A 230 15.96 -13.53 -12.44
N LYS A 231 16.67 -13.08 -11.40
CA LYS A 231 16.59 -13.63 -10.05
C LYS A 231 15.43 -13.06 -9.23
N PHE A 232 14.73 -12.05 -9.71
CA PHE A 232 13.59 -11.48 -8.99
C PHE A 232 12.47 -12.50 -8.89
N THR A 233 11.97 -12.68 -7.66
CA THR A 233 10.92 -13.64 -7.35
C THR A 233 9.53 -13.05 -7.54
N TYR A 234 9.29 -12.38 -8.68
CA TYR A 234 7.93 -11.99 -9.05
C TYR A 234 7.04 -13.23 -9.19
N ASP A 235 5.72 -13.04 -9.07
CA ASP A 235 4.79 -14.11 -9.36
C ASP A 235 4.85 -14.48 -10.86
N ARG A 236 5.14 -15.76 -11.14
CA ARG A 236 5.26 -16.31 -12.51
C ARG A 236 4.06 -17.18 -12.90
N ASN A 237 3.03 -17.24 -12.06
CA ASN A 237 1.82 -17.98 -12.36
C ASN A 237 0.89 -17.11 -13.23
N PRO A 238 0.65 -17.45 -14.51
CA PRO A 238 -0.19 -16.63 -15.39
C PRO A 238 -1.66 -16.55 -14.96
N LYS A 239 -2.07 -17.35 -13.97
CA LYS A 239 -3.41 -17.27 -13.36
C LYS A 239 -3.51 -16.22 -12.26
N SER A 240 -2.39 -15.73 -11.72
CA SER A 240 -2.38 -14.69 -10.69
C SER A 240 -2.47 -13.30 -11.32
N LYS A 241 -3.17 -12.39 -10.65
CA LYS A 241 -3.15 -10.95 -10.97
C LYS A 241 -1.82 -10.28 -10.69
N ALA A 242 -1.00 -10.89 -9.84
CA ALA A 242 0.35 -10.44 -9.61
C ALA A 242 1.35 -10.89 -10.69
N TYR A 243 0.92 -11.64 -11.71
CA TYR A 243 1.80 -12.17 -12.76
C TYR A 243 2.70 -11.10 -13.40
N MET A 244 4.01 -11.36 -13.44
CA MET A 244 4.99 -10.53 -14.13
C MET A 244 6.08 -11.38 -14.78
N GLU A 245 6.45 -11.03 -16.01
CA GLU A 245 7.62 -11.60 -16.71
C GLU A 245 8.89 -10.76 -16.50
N THR A 246 8.72 -9.44 -16.34
CA THR A 246 9.82 -8.49 -16.18
C THR A 246 9.41 -7.35 -15.27
N GLY A 247 10.38 -6.54 -14.85
CA GLY A 247 10.16 -5.39 -14.00
C GLY A 247 11.38 -4.48 -13.91
N ASP A 248 11.20 -3.35 -13.22
CA ASP A 248 12.26 -2.36 -13.04
C ASP A 248 13.14 -2.71 -11.85
N TYR A 249 12.52 -2.98 -10.70
CA TYR A 249 13.13 -3.32 -9.42
C TYR A 249 12.24 -4.31 -8.67
N TYR A 250 12.81 -5.03 -7.72
CA TYR A 250 12.03 -5.79 -6.75
C TYR A 250 11.82 -4.96 -5.49
N TYR A 251 10.57 -4.58 -5.24
CA TYR A 251 10.15 -3.75 -4.13
C TYR A 251 9.76 -4.60 -2.93
N HIS A 252 10.04 -4.11 -1.72
CA HIS A 252 9.74 -4.81 -0.48
C HIS A 252 8.43 -4.28 0.12
N ALA A 253 7.44 -5.16 0.34
CA ALA A 253 6.13 -4.75 0.88
C ALA A 253 6.17 -4.28 2.33
N ALA A 254 7.28 -4.55 3.04
CA ALA A 254 7.41 -4.16 4.42
C ALA A 254 7.49 -2.64 4.64
N ILE A 255 7.79 -1.85 3.59
CA ILE A 255 7.68 -0.40 3.63
C ILE A 255 7.18 0.13 2.28
N PHE A 256 6.07 0.86 2.31
CA PHE A 256 5.61 1.71 1.22
C PHE A 256 4.92 2.94 1.79
N GLY A 257 4.79 3.99 1.00
CA GLY A 257 4.15 5.21 1.48
C GLY A 257 3.88 6.22 0.38
N GLY A 258 3.54 7.43 0.79
CA GLY A 258 3.27 8.54 -0.13
C GLY A 258 2.15 9.43 0.37
N LEU A 259 1.55 10.19 -0.54
CA LEU A 259 0.31 10.92 -0.26
C LEU A 259 -0.82 9.95 0.06
N CYS A 260 -1.72 10.34 0.97
CA CYS A 260 -2.82 9.47 1.41
C CYS A 260 -3.61 8.87 0.24
N ASP A 261 -3.98 9.69 -0.76
CA ASP A 261 -4.74 9.22 -1.92
C ASP A 261 -3.96 8.18 -2.73
N ASN A 262 -2.67 8.40 -2.98
CA ASN A 262 -1.85 7.48 -3.77
C ASN A 262 -1.63 6.15 -3.04
N VAL A 263 -1.47 6.18 -1.71
CA VAL A 263 -1.34 4.94 -0.92
C VAL A 263 -2.67 4.20 -0.85
N LYS A 264 -3.79 4.92 -0.82
CA LYS A 264 -5.12 4.31 -0.91
C LYS A 264 -5.31 3.60 -2.26
N ASP A 265 -4.96 4.25 -3.38
CA ASP A 265 -5.05 3.66 -4.72
C ASP A 265 -4.21 2.39 -4.85
N LEU A 266 -2.98 2.41 -4.29
CA LEU A 266 -2.11 1.23 -4.21
C LEU A 266 -2.78 0.10 -3.41
N ALA A 267 -3.28 0.42 -2.21
CA ALA A 267 -3.89 -0.55 -1.31
C ALA A 267 -5.17 -1.17 -1.92
N ASP A 268 -6.01 -0.35 -2.55
CA ASP A 268 -7.20 -0.80 -3.28
C ASP A 268 -6.82 -1.75 -4.43
N TYR A 269 -5.83 -1.36 -5.25
CA TYR A 269 -5.36 -2.21 -6.36
C TYR A 269 -4.87 -3.57 -5.86
N CYS A 270 -4.03 -3.58 -4.81
CA CYS A 270 -3.49 -4.81 -4.25
C CYS A 270 -4.61 -5.68 -3.68
N PHE A 271 -5.53 -5.09 -2.90
CA PHE A 271 -6.66 -5.81 -2.33
C PHE A 271 -7.57 -6.42 -3.39
N LEU A 272 -7.93 -5.66 -4.43
CA LEU A 272 -8.76 -6.17 -5.54
C LEU A 272 -8.07 -7.33 -6.27
N GLY A 273 -6.75 -7.22 -6.51
CA GLY A 273 -5.96 -8.30 -7.10
C GLY A 273 -5.93 -9.56 -6.24
N ILE A 274 -5.75 -9.41 -4.92
CA ILE A 274 -5.79 -10.51 -3.95
C ILE A 274 -7.16 -11.20 -3.95
N MET A 275 -8.24 -10.42 -3.98
CA MET A 275 -9.59 -10.97 -3.96
C MET A 275 -9.92 -11.71 -5.25
N GLU A 276 -9.47 -11.20 -6.40
CA GLU A 276 -9.66 -11.91 -7.67
C GLU A 276 -8.83 -13.20 -7.75
N ASP A 277 -7.62 -13.21 -7.21
CA ASP A 277 -6.82 -14.44 -7.08
C ASP A 277 -7.54 -15.46 -6.19
N LYS A 278 -8.06 -15.03 -5.03
CA LYS A 278 -8.86 -15.89 -4.13
C LYS A 278 -10.09 -16.47 -4.82
N LEU A 279 -10.85 -15.67 -5.57
CA LEU A 279 -12.02 -16.13 -6.33
C LEU A 279 -11.66 -17.18 -7.39
N ASN A 280 -10.43 -17.12 -7.91
CA ASN A 280 -9.91 -18.07 -8.89
C ASN A 280 -9.10 -19.22 -8.25
N ASN A 281 -9.12 -19.35 -6.92
CA ASN A 281 -8.35 -20.33 -6.16
C ASN A 281 -6.83 -20.27 -6.47
N VAL A 282 -6.31 -19.04 -6.53
CA VAL A 282 -4.91 -18.69 -6.71
C VAL A 282 -4.45 -17.89 -5.49
N GLU A 283 -3.18 -18.07 -5.11
CA GLU A 283 -2.50 -17.24 -4.11
C GLU A 283 -1.13 -16.89 -4.69
N ALA A 284 -0.79 -15.60 -4.73
CA ALA A 284 0.46 -15.14 -5.30
C ALA A 284 1.66 -15.57 -4.45
N LEU A 285 2.81 -15.82 -5.10
CA LEU A 285 4.01 -16.42 -4.51
C LEU A 285 4.47 -15.73 -3.21
N TRP A 286 4.49 -14.40 -3.22
CA TRP A 286 4.82 -13.57 -2.04
C TRP A 286 3.65 -12.71 -1.61
N HIS A 287 2.43 -13.22 -1.72
CA HIS A 287 1.22 -12.60 -1.18
C HIS A 287 1.07 -11.13 -1.62
N ASP A 288 0.87 -10.20 -0.67
CA ASP A 288 0.74 -8.77 -0.92
C ASP A 288 1.96 -8.13 -1.60
N GLU A 289 3.18 -8.66 -1.38
CA GLU A 289 4.39 -8.18 -2.06
C GLU A 289 4.37 -8.43 -3.56
N SER A 290 3.78 -9.55 -4.00
CA SER A 290 3.64 -9.83 -5.43
C SER A 290 2.71 -8.82 -6.09
N HIS A 291 1.57 -8.51 -5.46
CA HIS A 291 0.64 -7.49 -5.97
C HIS A 291 1.21 -6.07 -5.90
N LEU A 292 1.99 -5.74 -4.85
CA LEU A 292 2.70 -4.47 -4.72
C LEU A 292 3.73 -4.27 -5.84
N ASN A 293 4.52 -5.30 -6.16
CA ASN A 293 5.45 -5.26 -7.27
C ASN A 293 4.74 -5.08 -8.61
N LYS A 294 3.61 -5.76 -8.81
CA LYS A 294 2.75 -5.56 -9.99
C LYS A 294 2.25 -4.13 -10.08
N TYR A 295 1.78 -3.57 -8.96
CA TYR A 295 1.29 -2.20 -8.91
C TYR A 295 2.38 -1.21 -9.31
N PHE A 296 3.57 -1.26 -8.69
CA PHE A 296 4.65 -0.31 -8.99
C PHE A 296 5.28 -0.50 -10.36
N TRP A 297 5.14 -1.68 -10.96
CA TRP A 297 5.50 -1.88 -12.36
C TRP A 297 4.55 -1.14 -13.31
N LEU A 298 3.25 -1.12 -13.02
CA LEU A 298 2.25 -0.39 -13.82
C LEU A 298 2.19 1.11 -13.48
N HIS A 299 2.40 1.46 -12.21
CA HIS A 299 2.32 2.80 -11.66
C HIS A 299 3.65 3.17 -11.03
N LYS A 300 4.53 3.81 -11.82
CA LYS A 300 5.90 4.08 -11.40
C LYS A 300 5.93 4.93 -10.12
N PRO A 301 6.65 4.51 -9.05
CA PRO A 301 6.75 5.31 -7.84
C PRO A 301 7.50 6.62 -8.10
N SER A 302 7.05 7.72 -7.49
CA SER A 302 7.71 9.02 -7.66
C SER A 302 9.00 9.14 -6.83
N ARG A 303 9.17 8.29 -5.81
CA ARG A 303 10.39 8.20 -5.00
C ARG A 303 10.67 6.76 -4.63
N LEU A 304 11.95 6.37 -4.67
CA LEU A 304 12.40 5.10 -4.15
C LEU A 304 13.30 5.35 -2.95
N VAL A 305 13.20 4.52 -1.92
CA VAL A 305 14.16 4.51 -0.81
C VAL A 305 15.07 3.29 -0.95
N SER A 306 16.37 3.53 -0.77
CA SER A 306 17.38 2.48 -0.90
C SER A 306 17.28 1.43 0.23
N PRO A 307 18.01 0.30 0.13
CA PRO A 307 18.06 -0.70 1.20
C PRO A 307 18.59 -0.17 2.55
N GLU A 308 19.22 1.00 2.59
CA GLU A 308 19.56 1.69 3.84
C GLU A 308 18.32 1.96 4.71
N TYR A 309 17.14 2.05 4.10
CA TYR A 309 15.85 2.25 4.76
C TYR A 309 15.17 0.95 5.23
N CYS A 310 15.73 -0.22 4.93
CA CYS A 310 15.27 -1.52 5.46
C CYS A 310 16.30 -2.62 5.16
N TRP A 311 17.22 -2.84 6.09
CA TRP A 311 18.33 -3.77 5.91
C TRP A 311 18.09 -5.11 6.62
N ASN A 312 18.53 -6.20 5.98
CA ASN A 312 18.59 -7.51 6.59
C ASN A 312 20.02 -7.78 7.11
N PRO A 313 20.24 -7.92 8.43
CA PRO A 313 21.57 -8.15 9.00
C PRO A 313 22.20 -9.49 8.60
N GLY A 314 21.41 -10.43 8.05
CA GLY A 314 21.93 -11.69 7.54
C GLY A 314 22.58 -11.58 6.15
N MET A 315 22.63 -10.38 5.55
CA MET A 315 23.27 -10.16 4.25
C MET A 315 24.78 -9.98 4.39
N ASN A 316 25.52 -10.59 3.47
CA ASN A 316 26.98 -10.61 3.52
C ASN A 316 27.66 -9.42 2.82
N ASP A 317 26.93 -8.64 2.02
CA ASP A 317 27.50 -7.53 1.24
C ASP A 317 26.82 -6.20 1.61
N GLU A 318 27.53 -5.39 2.36
CA GLU A 318 27.12 -4.06 2.84
C GLU A 318 27.88 -2.92 2.15
N ARG A 319 28.65 -3.19 1.08
CA ARG A 319 29.55 -2.20 0.47
C ARG A 319 28.83 -0.92 0.01
N ASP A 320 27.57 -1.06 -0.39
CA ASP A 320 26.73 0.05 -0.82
C ASP A 320 25.87 0.64 0.31
N ILE A 321 25.93 0.12 1.53
CA ILE A 321 25.13 0.58 2.67
C ILE A 321 25.99 1.48 3.54
N LYS A 322 25.78 2.80 3.47
CA LYS A 322 26.55 3.75 4.31
C LYS A 322 25.96 3.91 5.71
N VAL A 323 24.65 3.73 5.83
CA VAL A 323 23.91 3.86 7.09
C VAL A 323 22.75 2.87 7.10
N ILE A 324 22.50 2.26 8.25
CA ILE A 324 21.32 1.43 8.47
C ILE A 324 20.30 2.28 9.24
N ARG A 325 19.22 2.67 8.57
CA ARG A 325 18.14 3.50 9.15
C ARG A 325 17.08 2.64 9.82
N LEU A 326 16.81 1.47 9.23
CA LEU A 326 15.88 0.47 9.75
C LEU A 326 16.44 -0.92 9.50
N ILE A 327 16.29 -1.82 10.46
CA ILE A 327 16.80 -3.18 10.40
C ILE A 327 15.71 -4.21 10.69
N TRP A 328 15.81 -5.38 10.08
CA TRP A 328 14.91 -6.49 10.39
C TRP A 328 15.15 -6.97 11.83
N ALA A 329 14.08 -7.07 12.62
CA ALA A 329 14.16 -7.70 13.93
C ALA A 329 14.38 -9.21 13.78
N PRO A 330 14.96 -9.89 14.80
CA PRO A 330 15.11 -11.35 14.80
C PRO A 330 13.79 -12.05 14.50
N LYS A 331 13.78 -12.94 13.50
CA LYS A 331 12.56 -13.59 13.01
C LYS A 331 12.26 -14.87 13.81
N TYR A 332 11.13 -14.89 14.51
CA TYR A 332 10.67 -16.06 15.29
C TYR A 332 9.46 -16.76 14.67
N TYR A 333 9.51 -17.05 13.36
CA TYR A 333 8.33 -17.52 12.60
C TYR A 333 7.62 -18.72 13.23
N ASP A 334 8.35 -19.74 13.67
CA ASP A 334 7.77 -20.96 14.29
C ASP A 334 7.01 -20.68 15.60
N LYS A 335 7.37 -19.60 16.30
CA LYS A 335 6.73 -19.22 17.57
C LYS A 335 5.54 -18.29 17.37
N LEU A 336 5.61 -17.44 16.35
CA LEU A 336 4.68 -16.32 16.14
C LEU A 336 3.58 -16.61 15.14
N ARG A 337 3.85 -17.44 14.12
CA ARG A 337 2.87 -17.87 13.13
C ARG A 337 2.25 -19.19 13.59
N THR A 338 1.11 -19.13 14.28
CA THR A 338 0.32 -20.32 14.57
C THR A 338 -0.34 -20.83 13.29
N ARG A 339 -0.44 -22.15 13.12
CA ARG A 339 -1.19 -22.77 12.01
C ARG A 339 -2.68 -22.55 12.14
#